data_AF-A0A962ACV8-F1
#
_entry.id   AF-A0A962ACV8-F1
#
_cell.length_a   1.000
_cell.length_b   1.000
_cell.length_c   1.000
_cell.angle_alpha   90.00
_cell.angle_beta   90.00
_cell.angle_gamma   90.00
#
_symmetry.space_group_name_H-M   'P 1'
#
loop_
_entity.id
_entity.type
_entity.pdbx_description
1 polymer ?
#
loop_
_entity_poly.entity_id
_entity_poly.type
_entity_poly.pdbx_seq_one_letter_code
_entity_poly.pdbx_strand_id
1 'polypeptide(L)' 'ARYGISWGAMGAAEDCWRRARQYTLDRKQFKRPLAATQLVQKKLADMQTEISLGLQASLRVGRLMD' A
#
# COMPACT_ATOMS: atom_id res chain seq x y z
N ALA A 1 5.75 -10.60 20.08
CA ALA A 1 5.74 -11.33 18.79
C ALA A 1 4.73 -10.76 17.79
N ARG A 2 3.40 -10.86 18.01
CA ARG A 2 2.37 -10.47 17.02
C ARG A 2 2.33 -8.98 16.68
N TYR A 3 2.54 -8.09 17.67
CA TYR A 3 2.62 -6.64 17.45
C TYR A 3 3.75 -6.25 16.48
N GLY A 4 4.95 -6.81 16.65
CA GLY A 4 6.06 -6.56 15.72
C GLY A 4 5.79 -7.10 14.31
N ILE A 5 5.10 -8.24 14.20
CA ILE A 5 4.71 -8.81 12.91
C ILE A 5 3.74 -7.89 12.16
N SER A 6 2.80 -7.22 12.85
CA SER A 6 1.86 -6.32 12.18
C SER A 6 2.58 -5.13 11.54
N TRP A 7 3.55 -4.53 12.24
CA TRP A 7 4.40 -3.48 11.68
C TRP A 7 5.25 -3.97 10.51
N GLY A 8 5.87 -5.16 10.64
CA GLY A 8 6.67 -5.76 9.57
C GLY A 8 5.85 -6.03 8.30
N ALA A 9 4.64 -6.56 8.45
CA ALA A 9 3.73 -6.83 7.33
C ALA A 9 3.29 -5.53 6.64
N MET A 10 2.98 -4.47 7.39
CA MET A 10 2.62 -3.16 6.81
C MET A 10 3.80 -2.52 6.07
N GLY A 11 5.01 -2.62 6.61
CA GLY A 11 6.22 -2.12 5.92
C GLY A 11 6.48 -2.83 4.58
N ALA A 12 6.31 -4.16 4.55
CA ALA A 12 6.40 -4.92 3.30
C ALA A 12 5.29 -4.52 2.30
N ALA A 13 4.07 -4.27 2.78
CA ALA A 13 2.98 -3.81 1.94
C ALA A 13 3.24 -2.42 1.33
N GLU A 14 3.77 -1.47 2.10
CA GLU A 14 4.17 -0.15 1.60
C GLU A 14 5.21 -0.24 0.48
N ASP A 15 6.23 -1.08 0.66
CA ASP A 15 7.27 -1.28 -0.35
C ASP A 15 6.70 -1.88 -1.64
N CYS A 16 5.86 -2.91 -1.54
CA CYS A 16 5.13 -3.47 -2.68
C CYS A 16 4.28 -2.40 -3.40
N TRP A 17 3.55 -1.58 -2.64
CA TRP A 17 2.74 -0.50 -3.20
C TRP A 17 3.59 0.55 -3.94
N ARG A 18 4.72 0.98 -3.36
CA ARG A 18 5.63 1.95 -4.01
C ARG A 18 6.19 1.42 -5.31
N ARG A 19 6.65 0.15 -5.33
CA ARG A 19 7.15 -0.50 -6.55
C ARG A 19 6.07 -0.64 -7.61
N ALA A 20 4.87 -1.08 -7.22
CA ALA A 20 3.74 -1.20 -8.14
C ALA A 20 3.34 0.17 -8.73
N ARG A 21 3.25 1.21 -7.90
CA ARG A 21 2.97 2.58 -8.35
C ARG A 21 4.01 3.04 -9.37
N GLN A 22 5.30 2.91 -9.05
CA GLN A 22 6.37 3.32 -9.96
C GLN A 22 6.29 2.57 -11.29
N TYR A 23 6.15 1.24 -11.24
CA TYR A 23 5.99 0.42 -12.44
C TYR A 23 4.80 0.87 -13.31
N THR A 24 3.66 1.21 -12.72
CA THR A 24 2.50 1.67 -13.48
C THR A 24 2.67 3.05 -14.12
N LEU A 25 3.55 3.89 -13.58
CA LEU A 25 3.92 5.18 -14.17
C LEU A 25 4.86 4.97 -15.37
N ASP A 26 5.83 4.06 -15.23
CA ASP A 26 6.86 3.82 -16.25
C ASP A 26 6.34 2.95 -17.41
N ARG A 27 5.49 1.96 -17.11
CA ARG A 27 4.98 1.02 -18.10
C ARG A 27 3.88 1.65 -18.95
N LYS A 28 4.12 1.69 -20.27
CA LYS A 28 3.15 2.17 -21.26
C LYS A 28 2.37 1.01 -21.91
N GLN A 29 1.05 1.12 -21.99
CA GLN A 29 0.17 0.25 -22.77
C GLN A 29 -0.89 1.10 -23.47
N PHE A 30 -1.30 0.71 -24.68
CA PHE A 30 -2.23 1.51 -25.49
C PHE A 30 -1.79 2.97 -25.64
N LYS A 31 -0.48 3.19 -25.86
CA LYS A 31 0.17 4.50 -26.06
C LYS A 31 0.12 5.48 -24.87
N ARG A 32 -0.22 5.01 -23.66
CA ARG A 32 -0.24 5.84 -22.43
C ARG A 32 0.30 5.06 -21.22
N PRO A 33 0.70 5.72 -20.13
CA PRO A 33 1.06 5.03 -18.89
C PRO A 33 -0.08 4.16 -18.35
N LEU A 34 0.25 3.02 -17.77
CA LEU A 34 -0.73 2.14 -17.13
C LEU A 34 -1.53 2.85 -16.04
N ALA A 35 -0.87 3.73 -15.28
CA ALA A 35 -1.46 4.57 -14.24
C ALA A 35 -2.59 5.51 -14.74
N ALA A 36 -2.72 5.73 -16.05
CA ALA A 36 -3.83 6.50 -16.62
C ALA A 36 -5.15 5.70 -16.74
N THR A 37 -5.13 4.40 -16.44
CA THR A 37 -6.32 3.54 -16.52
C THR A 37 -7.08 3.57 -15.20
N GLN A 38 -8.38 3.91 -15.23
CA GLN A 38 -9.23 4.03 -14.03
C GLN A 38 -9.17 2.78 -13.12
N LEU A 39 -9.17 1.58 -13.70
CA LEU A 39 -9.07 0.33 -12.94
C LEU A 39 -7.74 0.21 -12.19
N VAL A 40 -6.63 0.67 -12.77
CA VAL A 40 -5.31 0.67 -12.13
C VAL A 40 -5.29 1.69 -10.98
N GLN A 41 -5.85 2.88 -11.20
CA GLN A 41 -5.98 3.90 -10.16
C GLN A 41 -6.79 3.41 -8.97
N LYS A 42 -7.93 2.77 -9.21
CA LYS A 42 -8.75 2.18 -8.16
C LYS A 42 -7.96 1.15 -7.33
N LYS A 43 -7.30 0.20 -8.00
CA LYS A 43 -6.47 -0.81 -7.30
C LYS A 43 -5.36 -0.19 -6.44
N LEU A 44 -4.69 0.86 -6.92
CA LEU A 44 -3.64 1.55 -6.17
C LEU A 44 -4.20 2.36 -4.99
N ALA A 45 -5.35 3.01 -5.17
CA ALA A 45 -6.03 3.78 -4.13
C ALA A 45 -6.58 2.87 -3.02
N ASP A 46 -7.21 1.75 -3.38
CA ASP A 46 -7.72 0.75 -2.45
C ASP A 46 -6.55 0.16 -1.63
N MET A 47 -5.45 -0.21 -2.28
CA MET A 47 -4.25 -0.72 -1.60
C MET A 47 -3.65 0.30 -0.63
N GLN A 48 -3.51 1.56 -1.02
CA GLN A 48 -3.01 2.62 -0.13
C GLN A 48 -3.92 2.84 1.07
N THR A 49 -5.24 2.73 0.87
CA THR A 49 -6.25 2.88 1.93
C THR A 49 -6.11 1.77 2.96
N GLU A 50 -6.06 0.50 2.51
CA GLU A 50 -5.91 -0.65 3.41
C GLU A 50 -4.59 -0.62 4.19
N ILE A 51 -3.48 -0.23 3.55
CA ILE A 51 -2.19 -0.06 4.23
C ILE A 51 -2.29 1.02 5.32
N SER A 52 -2.91 2.16 5.00
CA SER A 52 -3.08 3.26 5.94
C SER A 52 -3.93 2.84 7.15
N LEU A 53 -5.02 2.09 6.90
CA LEU A 53 -5.86 1.53 7.95
C LEU A 53 -5.07 0.55 8.83
N GLY A 54 -4.29 -0.36 8.24
CA GLY A 54 -3.50 -1.34 8.99
C GLY A 54 -2.37 -0.70 9.82
N LEU A 55 -1.75 0.37 9.33
CA LEU A 55 -0.79 1.17 10.09
C LEU A 55 -1.44 1.86 11.29
N GLN A 56 -2.61 2.49 11.11
CA GLN A 56 -3.35 3.11 12.22
C GLN A 56 -3.83 2.07 13.24
N ALA A 57 -4.25 0.89 12.78
CA ALA A 57 -4.62 -0.21 13.66
C ALA A 57 -3.41 -0.69 14.49
N SER A 58 -2.24 -0.86 13.86
CA SER A 58 -0.99 -1.22 14.56
C SER A 58 -0.61 -0.13 15.57
N LEU A 59 -0.68 1.14 15.20
CA LEU A 59 -0.44 2.26 16.13
C LEU A 59 -1.41 2.23 17.32
N ARG A 60 -2.71 2.02 17.06
CA ARG A 60 -3.73 1.96 18.10
C ARG A 60 -3.48 0.83 19.09
N VAL A 61 -3.13 -0.36 18.60
CA VAL A 61 -2.77 -1.50 19.46
C VAL A 61 -1.56 -1.16 20.32
N GLY A 62 -0.52 -0.51 19.77
CA GLY A 62 0.65 -0.08 20.54
C GLY A 62 0.28 0.81 21.72
N ARG A 63 -0.55 1.84 21.46
CA ARG A 63 -1.06 2.76 22.50
C ARG A 63 -1.97 2.13 23.54
N LEU A 64 -2.47 0.93 23.30
CA LEU A 64 -3.30 0.17 24.26
C LEU A 64 -2.47 -0.85 25.05
N MET A 65 -1.26 -1.16 24.58
CA MET A 65 -0.31 -2.03 25.26
C MET A 65 0.61 -1.25 26.22
N ASP A 66 0.88 0.02 25.88
CA ASP A 66 1.40 1.03 26.83
C ASP A 66 0.39 1.31 27.95
#